data_AF-A0A4S9KYH5-F1
#
_entry.id   AF-A0A4S9KYH5-F1
#
_cell.length_a   1.000
_cell.length_b   1.000
_cell.length_c   1.000
_cell.angle_alpha   90.00
_cell.angle_beta   90.00
_cell.angle_gamma   90.00
#
_symmetry.space_group_name_H-M   'P 1'
#
loop_
_entity.id
_entity.type
_entity.pdbx_description
1 polymer ?
#
loop_
_entity_poly.entity_id
_entity_poly.type
_entity_poly.pdbx_seq_one_letter_code
_entity_poly.pdbx_strand_id
1 'polypeptide(L)'
;MQPNAEEAAALKAKRSFKKFTYRGIDLDQLLDLSSEQLRDVVHARARRRFNRGLKRKPMGLIKKLRKAKQEARPNEKPDLVKTHLRDMIIVPEMIGSVVGVYSGKEFNQVEVKAEMVGHYLGEFSISYKPVKHGRPGIGATHSSRFIPLK
;
A
#
# COMPACT_ATOMS: atom_id res chain seq x y z
N MET A 1 35.53 0.41 16.79
CA MET A 1 36.05 0.14 15.43
C MET A 1 34.85 0.11 14.50
N GLN A 2 34.61 1.21 13.79
CA GLN A 2 33.51 1.32 12.82
C GLN A 2 33.82 0.34 11.67
N PRO A 3 32.87 -0.49 11.20
CA PRO A 3 33.10 -1.29 10.01
C PRO A 3 33.38 -0.36 8.82
N ASN A 4 34.45 -0.66 8.08
CA ASN A 4 34.91 0.13 6.95
C ASN A 4 33.80 0.18 5.88
N ALA A 5 33.59 1.34 5.24
CA ALA A 5 32.45 1.54 4.31
C ALA A 5 32.43 0.49 3.17
N GLU A 6 33.61 0.00 2.79
CA GLU A 6 33.82 -1.07 1.82
C GLU A 6 33.39 -2.45 2.32
N GLU A 7 33.61 -2.77 3.60
CA GLU A 7 33.12 -4.01 4.21
C GLU A 7 31.60 -4.01 4.34
N ALA A 8 31.00 -2.86 4.67
CA ALA A 8 29.56 -2.69 4.70
C ALA A 8 28.93 -2.82 3.29
N ALA A 9 29.58 -2.29 2.25
CA ALA A 9 29.19 -2.46 0.85
C ALA A 9 29.33 -3.91 0.37
N ALA A 10 30.41 -4.60 0.75
CA ALA A 10 30.62 -6.02 0.43
C ALA A 10 29.60 -6.93 1.14
N LEU A 11 29.24 -6.64 2.40
CA LEU A 11 28.15 -7.30 3.12
C LEU A 11 26.78 -7.06 2.45
N LYS A 12 26.54 -5.85 1.92
CA LYS A 12 25.34 -5.49 1.17
C LYS A 12 25.25 -6.22 -0.19
N ALA A 13 26.38 -6.43 -0.86
CA ALA A 13 26.48 -7.20 -2.10
C ALA A 13 26.36 -8.73 -1.87
N LYS A 14 26.88 -9.24 -0.74
CA LYS A 14 26.75 -10.65 -0.34
C LYS A 14 25.34 -11.03 0.11
N ARG A 15 24.53 -10.08 0.59
CA ARG A 15 23.09 -10.30 0.71
C ARG A 15 22.53 -10.43 -0.70
N SER A 16 22.20 -11.66 -1.11
CA SER A 16 21.34 -11.86 -2.27
C SER A 16 19.98 -11.21 -1.96
N PHE A 17 19.82 -9.94 -2.31
CA PHE A 17 18.51 -9.32 -2.30
C PHE A 17 17.65 -10.16 -3.23
N LYS A 18 16.66 -10.87 -2.67
CA LYS A 18 15.64 -11.53 -3.49
C LYS A 18 15.00 -10.42 -4.31
N LYS A 19 15.31 -10.41 -5.61
CA LYS A 19 14.63 -9.54 -6.55
C LYS A 19 13.15 -9.90 -6.51
N PHE A 20 12.31 -8.92 -6.23
CA PHE A 20 10.88 -9.13 -6.25
C PHE A 20 10.47 -9.43 -7.69
N THR A 21 9.76 -10.54 -7.89
CA THR A 21 9.16 -10.89 -9.17
C THR A 21 7.66 -11.04 -8.99
N TYR A 22 6.89 -10.44 -9.90
CA TYR A 22 5.45 -10.56 -9.92
C TYR A 22 5.05 -11.48 -11.07
N ARG A 23 4.65 -12.72 -10.73
CA ARG A 23 4.21 -13.72 -11.72
C ARG A 23 5.23 -13.96 -12.84
N GLY A 24 6.52 -13.97 -12.49
CA GLY A 24 7.63 -14.17 -13.44
C GLY A 24 8.13 -12.90 -14.12
N ILE A 25 7.56 -11.74 -13.81
CA ILE A 25 8.00 -10.42 -14.31
C ILE A 25 8.89 -9.77 -13.25
N ASP A 26 10.08 -9.33 -13.64
CA ASP A 26 11.00 -8.62 -12.75
C ASP A 26 10.47 -7.22 -12.38
N LEU A 27 10.93 -6.66 -11.27
CA LEU A 27 10.50 -5.34 -10.79
C LEU A 27 10.69 -4.22 -11.83
N ASP A 28 11.82 -4.19 -12.52
CA ASP A 28 12.13 -3.15 -13.51
C ASP A 28 11.14 -3.23 -14.69
N GLN A 29 10.89 -4.45 -15.18
CA GLN A 29 9.89 -4.70 -16.22
C GLN A 29 8.46 -4.43 -15.76
N LEU A 30 8.16 -4.66 -14.48
CA LEU A 30 6.85 -4.38 -13.90
C LEU A 30 6.55 -2.88 -13.86
N LEU A 31 7.56 -2.04 -13.61
CA LEU A 31 7.41 -0.59 -13.56
C LEU A 31 7.11 0.02 -14.94
N ASP A 32 7.70 -0.57 -15.98
CA ASP A 32 7.46 -0.15 -17.37
C ASP A 32 6.16 -0.73 -17.95
N LEU A 33 5.52 -1.67 -17.25
CA LEU A 33 4.34 -2.37 -17.72
C LEU A 33 3.13 -1.43 -17.82
N SER A 34 2.46 -1.43 -18.98
CA SER A 34 1.23 -0.66 -19.14
C SER A 34 0.07 -1.27 -18.35
N SER A 35 -0.93 -0.45 -18.00
CA SER A 35 -2.13 -0.95 -17.32
C SER A 35 -2.91 -2.00 -18.13
N GLU A 36 -2.75 -1.99 -19.45
CA GLU A 36 -3.38 -2.96 -20.36
C GLU A 36 -2.64 -4.29 -20.35
N GLN A 37 -1.32 -4.28 -20.32
CA GLN A 37 -0.51 -5.50 -20.22
C GLN A 37 -0.67 -6.16 -18.85
N LEU A 38 -0.83 -5.36 -17.78
CA LEU A 38 -1.07 -5.86 -16.43
C LEU A 38 -2.35 -6.72 -16.34
N ARG A 39 -3.39 -6.36 -17.11
CA ARG A 39 -4.70 -7.04 -17.15
C ARG A 39 -4.57 -8.55 -17.40
N ASP A 40 -3.63 -8.96 -18.24
CA ASP A 40 -3.48 -10.36 -18.63
C ASP A 40 -2.75 -11.17 -17.56
N VAL A 41 -1.92 -10.50 -16.77
CA VAL A 41 -1.09 -11.12 -15.73
C VAL A 41 -1.85 -11.26 -14.40
N VAL A 42 -2.77 -10.32 -14.09
CA VAL A 42 -3.53 -10.33 -12.83
C VAL A 42 -4.62 -11.42 -12.76
N HIS A 43 -5.15 -11.65 -11.55
CA HIS A 43 -6.23 -12.60 -11.31
C HIS A 43 -7.55 -12.20 -12.00
N ALA A 44 -8.47 -13.18 -12.17
CA ALA A 44 -9.69 -13.02 -12.97
C ALA A 44 -10.59 -11.83 -12.58
N ARG A 45 -10.75 -11.57 -11.28
CA ARG A 45 -11.55 -10.42 -10.78
C ARG A 45 -10.91 -9.08 -11.13
N ALA A 46 -9.59 -8.96 -11.00
CA ALA A 46 -8.85 -7.75 -11.39
C ALA A 46 -8.92 -7.55 -12.92
N ARG A 47 -8.71 -8.62 -13.70
CA ARG A 47 -8.88 -8.61 -15.16
C ARG A 47 -10.27 -8.10 -15.56
N ARG A 48 -11.34 -8.66 -14.97
CA ARG A 48 -12.73 -8.21 -15.22
C ARG A 48 -12.94 -6.73 -14.90
N ARG A 49 -12.28 -6.18 -13.88
CA ARG A 49 -12.37 -4.76 -13.53
C ARG A 49 -11.72 -3.88 -14.60
N PHE A 50 -10.54 -4.26 -15.09
CA PHE A 50 -9.87 -3.58 -16.20
C PHE A 50 -10.70 -3.66 -17.49
N ASN A 51 -11.30 -4.82 -17.82
CA ASN A 51 -12.16 -4.98 -19.01
C ASN A 51 -13.39 -4.07 -18.99
N ARG A 52 -13.93 -3.82 -17.80
CA ARG A 52 -15.07 -2.92 -17.60
C ARG A 52 -14.67 -1.44 -17.62
N GLY A 53 -13.38 -1.15 -17.67
CA GLY A 53 -12.81 0.18 -17.72
C GLY A 53 -12.66 0.85 -16.35
N LEU A 54 -11.57 1.61 -16.22
CA LEU A 54 -11.35 2.56 -15.14
C LEU A 54 -12.06 3.87 -15.49
N LYS A 55 -13.12 4.19 -14.74
CA LYS A 55 -13.90 5.43 -14.93
C LYS A 55 -13.12 6.67 -14.48
N ARG A 56 -13.71 7.86 -14.63
CA ARG A 56 -13.13 9.17 -14.27
C ARG A 56 -12.53 9.23 -12.85
N LYS A 57 -13.18 8.62 -11.85
CA LYS A 57 -12.73 8.67 -10.44
C LYS A 57 -11.37 7.95 -10.24
N PRO A 58 -11.20 6.67 -10.62
CA PRO A 58 -9.89 6.00 -10.67
C PRO A 58 -8.80 6.79 -11.40
N MET A 59 -9.09 7.30 -12.61
CA MET A 59 -8.12 8.07 -13.40
C MET A 59 -7.71 9.37 -12.70
N GLY A 60 -8.66 10.03 -12.03
CA GLY A 60 -8.39 11.21 -11.22
C GLY A 60 -7.47 10.91 -10.03
N LEU A 61 -7.57 9.73 -9.41
CA LEU A 61 -6.66 9.30 -8.35
C LEU A 61 -5.24 9.10 -8.89
N ILE A 62 -5.09 8.37 -10.00
CA ILE A 62 -3.78 8.15 -10.64
C ILE A 62 -3.11 9.49 -10.97
N LYS A 63 -3.86 10.44 -11.55
CA LYS A 63 -3.34 11.77 -11.86
C LYS A 63 -2.82 12.51 -10.62
N LYS A 64 -3.54 12.44 -9.49
CA LYS A 64 -3.11 13.05 -8.23
C LYS A 64 -1.84 12.40 -7.67
N LEU A 65 -1.75 11.06 -7.74
CA LEU A 65 -0.58 10.31 -7.28
C LEU A 65 0.65 10.62 -8.14
N ARG A 66 0.49 10.70 -9.46
CA ARG A 66 1.55 11.11 -10.39
C ARG A 66 2.08 12.50 -10.04
N LYS A 67 1.17 13.45 -9.79
CA LYS A 67 1.53 14.80 -9.36
C LYS A 67 2.29 14.80 -8.03
N ALA A 68 1.78 14.12 -7.01
CA ALA A 68 2.43 14.04 -5.70
C ALA A 68 3.83 13.39 -5.78
N LYS A 69 4.01 12.37 -6.63
CA LYS A 69 5.31 11.72 -6.86
C LYS A 69 6.30 12.64 -7.57
N GLN A 70 5.83 13.52 -8.46
CA GLN A 70 6.65 14.48 -9.18
C GLN A 70 7.06 15.68 -8.29
N GLU A 71 6.18 16.11 -7.39
CA GLU A 71 6.44 17.22 -6.44
C GLU A 71 7.32 16.80 -5.26
N ALA A 72 7.45 15.49 -5.01
CA ALA A 72 8.28 14.96 -3.95
C ALA A 72 9.77 15.27 -4.19
N ARG A 73 10.45 15.70 -3.12
CA ARG A 73 11.91 15.91 -3.16
C ARG A 73 12.63 14.56 -3.28
N PRO A 74 13.82 14.53 -3.89
CA PRO A 74 14.61 13.30 -3.96
C PRO A 74 14.87 12.76 -2.53
N ASN A 75 14.58 11.47 -2.34
CA ASN A 75 14.66 10.73 -1.07
C ASN A 75 13.58 11.05 -0.01
N GLU A 76 12.62 11.91 -0.29
CA GLU A 76 11.48 12.15 0.60
C GLU A 76 10.24 11.35 0.15
N LYS A 77 9.39 11.00 1.11
CA LYS A 77 8.13 10.32 0.81
C LYS A 77 7.15 11.31 0.17
N PRO A 78 6.44 10.93 -0.91
CA PRO A 78 5.42 11.78 -1.50
C PRO A 78 4.31 12.13 -0.52
N ASP A 79 3.67 13.27 -0.76
CA ASP A 79 2.53 13.73 0.03
C ASP A 79 1.36 12.73 0.01
N LEU A 80 0.65 12.66 1.14
CA LEU A 80 -0.47 11.76 1.34
C LEU A 80 -1.66 12.15 0.44
N VAL A 81 -2.04 11.26 -0.47
CA VAL A 81 -3.27 11.42 -1.27
C VAL A 81 -4.41 10.62 -0.65
N LYS A 82 -5.42 11.32 -0.12
CA LYS A 82 -6.61 10.70 0.49
C LYS A 82 -7.60 10.20 -0.57
N THR A 83 -8.14 9.00 -0.37
CA THR A 83 -9.12 8.38 -1.26
C THR A 83 -10.16 7.55 -0.51
N HIS A 84 -11.38 7.56 -1.05
CA HIS A 84 -12.47 6.65 -0.64
C HIS A 84 -12.59 5.44 -1.59
N LEU A 85 -11.79 5.40 -2.67
CA LEU A 85 -11.85 4.37 -3.70
C LEU A 85 -11.17 3.08 -3.22
N ARG A 86 -11.87 2.32 -2.37
CA ARG A 86 -11.42 1.01 -1.87
C ARG A 86 -11.45 -0.09 -2.94
N ASP A 87 -12.19 0.14 -4.02
CA ASP A 87 -12.35 -0.78 -5.17
C ASP A 87 -11.28 -0.59 -6.26
N MET A 88 -10.32 0.31 -6.06
CA MET A 88 -9.23 0.55 -6.98
C MET A 88 -8.17 -0.55 -6.87
N ILE A 89 -7.70 -1.04 -8.02
CA ILE A 89 -6.58 -2.00 -8.11
C ILE A 89 -5.28 -1.21 -8.11
N ILE A 90 -4.28 -1.71 -7.39
CA ILE A 90 -2.95 -1.11 -7.39
C ILE A 90 -2.26 -1.43 -8.72
N VAL A 91 -1.96 -0.37 -9.47
CA VAL A 91 -1.25 -0.39 -10.75
C VAL A 91 0.24 -0.09 -10.50
N PRO A 92 1.19 -0.65 -11.28
CA PRO A 92 2.63 -0.43 -11.08
C PRO A 92 3.06 1.03 -10.96
N GLU A 93 2.40 1.94 -11.68
CA GLU A 93 2.68 3.38 -11.61
C GLU A 93 2.54 3.96 -10.18
N MET A 94 1.67 3.35 -9.35
CA MET A 94 1.41 3.76 -7.97
C MET A 94 2.49 3.32 -6.99
N ILE A 95 3.46 2.51 -7.40
CA ILE A 95 4.55 2.04 -6.52
C ILE A 95 5.35 3.25 -6.02
N GLY A 96 5.57 3.29 -4.70
CA GLY A 96 6.25 4.38 -3.99
C GLY A 96 5.36 5.57 -3.65
N SER A 97 4.07 5.56 -4.01
CA SER A 97 3.12 6.58 -3.56
C SER A 97 2.55 6.27 -2.18
N VAL A 98 2.15 7.33 -1.48
CA VAL A 98 1.49 7.24 -0.16
C VAL A 98 0.00 7.53 -0.31
N VAL A 99 -0.83 6.52 -0.06
CA VAL A 99 -2.29 6.59 -0.24
C VAL A 99 -3.00 6.51 1.10
N GLY A 100 -3.84 7.49 1.40
CA GLY A 100 -4.74 7.45 2.55
C GLY A 100 -6.03 6.73 2.17
N VAL A 101 -6.20 5.48 2.58
CA VAL A 101 -7.40 4.68 2.27
C VAL A 101 -8.41 4.80 3.41
N TYR A 102 -9.59 5.35 3.10
CA TYR A 102 -10.66 5.51 4.07
C TYR A 102 -11.16 4.16 4.61
N SER A 103 -11.18 4.01 5.94
CA SER A 103 -11.65 2.81 6.65
C SER A 103 -13.13 2.86 7.04
N GLY A 104 -13.78 4.02 6.94
CA GLY A 104 -15.13 4.29 7.48
C GLY A 104 -15.13 5.27 8.66
N LYS A 105 -13.95 5.56 9.21
CA LYS A 105 -13.76 6.54 10.29
C LYS A 105 -12.53 7.42 10.03
N GLU A 106 -11.41 6.80 9.68
CA GLU A 106 -10.12 7.45 9.50
C GLU A 106 -9.52 7.11 8.12
N PHE A 107 -8.52 7.88 7.70
CA PHE A 107 -7.72 7.57 6.50
C PHE A 107 -6.45 6.85 6.91
N ASN A 108 -6.43 5.54 6.68
CA ASN A 108 -5.25 4.73 6.99
C ASN A 108 -4.19 5.00 5.92
N GLN A 109 -3.00 5.40 6.34
CA GLN A 109 -1.88 5.67 5.45
C GLN A 109 -1.25 4.36 4.99
N VAL A 110 -1.27 4.11 3.68
CA VAL A 110 -0.68 2.95 3.04
C VAL A 110 0.42 3.42 2.10
N GLU A 111 1.64 3.00 2.37
CA GLU A 111 2.78 3.15 1.46
C GLU A 111 2.77 1.99 0.46
N VAL A 112 2.58 2.30 -0.82
CA VAL A 112 2.40 1.28 -1.86
C VAL A 112 3.74 0.65 -2.22
N LYS A 113 3.88 -0.64 -1.92
CA LYS A 113 5.03 -1.47 -2.27
C LYS A 113 4.76 -2.29 -3.53
N ALA A 114 5.83 -2.78 -4.18
CA ALA A 114 5.72 -3.63 -5.38
C ALA A 114 4.92 -4.93 -5.11
N GLU A 115 5.03 -5.49 -3.91
CA GLU A 115 4.28 -6.67 -3.46
C GLU A 115 2.76 -6.48 -3.47
N MET A 116 2.29 -5.23 -3.45
CA MET A 116 0.88 -4.89 -3.39
C MET A 116 0.24 -4.79 -4.78
N VAL A 117 1.01 -4.89 -5.86
CA VAL A 117 0.49 -4.78 -7.23
C VAL A 117 -0.53 -5.88 -7.51
N GLY A 118 -1.63 -5.51 -8.16
CA GLY A 118 -2.73 -6.44 -8.50
C GLY A 118 -3.75 -6.64 -7.38
N HIS A 119 -3.47 -6.20 -6.15
CA HIS A 119 -4.43 -6.19 -5.04
C HIS A 119 -5.34 -4.95 -5.07
N TYR A 120 -6.47 -5.03 -4.36
CA TYR A 120 -7.34 -3.87 -4.16
C TYR A 120 -6.88 -3.01 -2.99
N LEU A 121 -6.96 -1.68 -3.11
CA LEU A 121 -6.61 -0.75 -2.03
C LEU A 121 -7.37 -1.05 -0.73
N GLY A 122 -8.61 -1.51 -0.82
CA GLY A 122 -9.42 -1.87 0.33
C GLY A 122 -8.87 -3.03 1.17
N GLU A 123 -8.02 -3.89 0.60
CA GLU A 123 -7.41 -5.01 1.32
C GLU A 123 -6.40 -4.55 2.38
N PHE A 124 -5.79 -3.38 2.17
CA PHE A 124 -4.77 -2.80 3.07
C PHE A 124 -5.35 -1.90 4.15
N SER A 125 -6.66 -1.71 4.20
CA SER A 125 -7.33 -0.86 5.18
C SER A 125 -8.50 -1.59 5.81
N ILE A 126 -8.29 -2.11 7.01
CA ILE A 126 -9.30 -2.84 7.78
C ILE A 126 -10.44 -1.88 8.16
N SER A 127 -11.68 -2.28 7.89
CA SER A 127 -12.88 -1.46 8.14
C SER A 127 -13.47 -1.62 9.55
N TYR A 128 -12.91 -2.52 10.34
CA TYR A 128 -13.37 -2.82 11.69
C TYR A 128 -12.17 -2.97 12.63
N LYS A 129 -12.42 -2.88 13.94
CA LYS A 129 -11.42 -3.22 14.94
C LYS A 129 -11.61 -4.70 15.32
N PRO A 130 -10.63 -5.59 15.08
CA PRO A 130 -10.76 -6.99 15.45
C PRO A 130 -11.06 -7.13 16.95
N VAL A 131 -12.17 -7.79 17.26
CA VAL A 131 -12.55 -8.09 18.64
C VAL A 131 -11.72 -9.29 19.09
N LYS A 132 -10.89 -9.09 20.10
CA LYS A 132 -10.19 -10.18 20.79
C LYS A 132 -10.86 -10.38 22.14
N HIS A 133 -11.30 -11.61 22.40
CA HIS A 133 -11.75 -11.98 23.74
C HIS A 133 -10.51 -12.05 24.65
N GLY A 134 -10.31 -10.99 25.42
CA GLY A 134 -9.29 -10.90 26.45
C GLY A 134 -9.90 -10.46 27.77
N ARG A 135 -9.06 -10.15 28.75
CA ARG A 135 -9.54 -9.45 29.95
C ARG A 135 -10.26 -8.17 29.51
N PRO A 136 -11.47 -7.90 30.02
CA PRO A 136 -12.15 -6.65 29.72
C PRO A 136 -11.21 -5.48 30.02
N GLY A 137 -11.06 -4.56 29.06
CA GLY A 137 -10.34 -3.32 29.30
C GLY A 137 -11.02 -2.55 30.44
N ILE A 138 -10.25 -1.73 31.15
CA ILE A 138 -10.79 -0.82 32.17
C ILE A 138 -11.91 0.02 31.51
N GLY A 139 -13.13 -0.08 32.02
CA GLY A 139 -14.32 0.60 31.47
C GLY A 139 -15.17 -0.23 30.49
N ALA A 140 -14.81 -1.47 30.18
CA ALA A 140 -15.54 -2.33 29.24
C ALA A 140 -16.69 -3.14 29.90
N THR A 141 -16.57 -3.51 31.18
CA THR A 141 -17.67 -4.13 31.95
C THR A 141 -18.42 -3.09 32.77
N HIS A 142 -19.73 -3.30 32.99
CA HIS A 142 -20.56 -2.43 33.82
C HIS A 142 -19.99 -2.25 35.25
N SER A 143 -19.31 -3.26 35.78
CA SER A 143 -18.64 -3.23 37.09
C SER A 143 -17.38 -2.35 37.14
N SER A 144 -16.75 -2.07 35.99
CA SER A 144 -15.50 -1.29 35.89
C SER A 144 -15.73 0.20 35.57
N ARG A 145 -16.97 0.62 35.35
CA ARG A 145 -17.34 2.03 35.10
C ARG A 145 -17.14 2.94 36.31
N PHE A 146 -17.14 2.37 37.52
CA PHE A 146 -17.11 3.09 38.79
C PHE A 146 -15.83 2.80 39.58
N ILE A 147 -14.70 2.71 38.89
CA ILE A 147 -13.39 2.69 39.56
C ILE A 147 -12.95 4.15 39.68
N PRO A 148 -12.89 4.72 40.90
CA PRO A 148 -12.43 6.09 41.09
C PRO A 148 -10.96 6.18 40.66
N LEU A 149 -10.69 7.02 39.67
CA LEU A 149 -9.32 7.39 39.30
C LEU A 149 -8.76 8.26 40.43
N LYS A 150 -7.61 7.87 40.99
CA LYS A 150 -6.86 8.66 41.97
C LYS A 150 -5.95 9.66 41.24
#